data_AF-A0A7G9GXZ4-F1
#
_entry.id   AF-A0A7G9GXZ4-F1
#
_cell.length_a   1.000
_cell.length_b   1.000
_cell.length_c   1.000
_cell.angle_alpha   90.00
_cell.angle_beta   90.00
_cell.angle_gamma   90.00
#
_symmetry.space_group_name_H-M   'P 1'
#
loop_
_entity.id
_entity.type
_entity.pdbx_description
1 polymer ?
#
loop_
_entity_poly.entity_id
_entity_poly.type
_entity_poly.pdbx_seq_one_letter_code
_entity_poly.pdbx_strand_id
1 'polypeptide(L)'
;MVVSSPMVVSDTALPYVEQPSIDPIPLKLDYNNEVKIKDNEKIEKVDIVDESIQNKNIEIINETEIIDDISFEDFTRTTNQIKTVEIPLTSGVETGLEIQFTSLKLKDFPIIETNISPSLEQLETVNLNTTNVSIGDFVLYNVGVKIFSYAKFKVIEFKTREFKIALSVGLYEDNILRKDGDYFYYEIFSKVKNSRLLSICDTFKKVFSGETISFEINNLKGEILFENRIQYHKFTIIENAVNIFQDVTKKLKITKNKNFSETTITFYTLYLLDQLLNGNTKINSWINFGIDNSYNINIGDSIVFSKVHNLSLKGINFNLKETVRLKEPVTAMELEHVKNRVTCYKKTVTIELEKIEK
;
A
#
# COMPACT_ATOMS: atom_id res chain seq x y z
N MET A 1 24.25 61.96 2.91
CA MET A 1 24.54 61.66 1.49
C MET A 1 23.29 61.06 0.88
N VAL A 2 22.64 61.81 -0.01
CA VAL A 2 21.71 61.33 -1.06
C VAL A 2 22.53 60.33 -1.92
N VAL A 3 22.01 59.20 -2.45
CA VAL A 3 21.20 59.13 -3.69
C VAL A 3 20.45 57.79 -3.85
N SER A 4 19.18 57.92 -4.22
CA SER A 4 18.38 57.16 -5.23
C SER A 4 18.38 55.63 -5.32
N SER A 5 17.16 55.08 -5.21
CA SER A 5 16.68 53.85 -5.87
C SER A 5 16.85 53.88 -7.40
N PRO A 6 16.66 52.73 -8.06
CA PRO A 6 15.47 52.66 -8.91
C PRO A 6 14.65 51.36 -8.77
N MET A 7 13.35 51.55 -9.01
CA MET A 7 12.33 50.53 -9.25
C MET A 7 12.63 49.73 -10.52
N VAL A 8 12.29 48.43 -10.52
CA VAL A 8 11.84 47.74 -11.73
C VAL A 8 10.60 46.92 -11.38
N VAL A 9 9.50 47.33 -12.01
CA VAL A 9 8.22 46.66 -12.09
C VAL A 9 8.30 45.67 -13.25
N SER A 10 7.83 44.43 -13.08
CA SER A 10 7.30 43.65 -14.20
C SER A 10 6.12 42.80 -13.75
N ASP A 11 4.94 43.39 -13.88
CA ASP A 11 3.68 42.68 -14.01
C ASP A 11 3.68 41.90 -15.33
N THR A 12 3.51 40.58 -15.26
CA THR A 12 2.70 39.81 -16.21
C THR A 12 2.22 38.54 -15.51
N ALA A 13 1.11 38.65 -14.79
CA ALA A 13 0.31 37.49 -14.43
C ALA A 13 -0.32 36.92 -15.72
N LEU A 14 -0.08 35.64 -15.98
CA LEU A 14 -0.81 34.91 -17.03
C LEU A 14 -2.29 34.82 -16.61
N PRO A 15 -3.25 35.07 -17.52
CA PRO A 15 -4.66 34.98 -17.19
C PRO A 15 -5.05 33.53 -16.88
N TYR A 16 -5.73 33.36 -15.73
CA TYR A 16 -6.39 32.13 -15.35
C TYR A 16 -7.51 31.84 -16.35
N VAL A 17 -7.36 30.76 -17.13
CA VAL A 17 -8.43 30.24 -17.99
C VAL A 17 -9.29 29.32 -17.12
N GLU A 18 -10.53 29.73 -16.83
CA GLU A 18 -11.52 28.86 -16.23
C GLU A 18 -11.73 27.62 -17.12
N GLN A 19 -11.46 26.43 -16.57
CA GLN A 19 -11.89 25.19 -17.22
C GLN A 19 -13.40 25.01 -17.00
N PRO A 20 -14.19 24.68 -18.04
CA PRO A 20 -15.62 24.50 -17.90
C PRO A 20 -15.92 23.32 -16.96
N SER A 21 -16.84 23.54 -16.01
CA SER A 21 -17.32 22.49 -15.11
C SER A 21 -18.05 21.42 -15.91
N ILE A 22 -17.55 20.19 -15.88
CA ILE A 22 -18.28 19.03 -16.37
C ILE A 22 -19.18 18.58 -15.23
N ASP A 23 -20.50 18.74 -15.40
CA ASP A 23 -21.50 18.22 -14.48
C ASP A 23 -21.36 16.69 -14.37
N PRO A 24 -21.39 16.11 -13.16
CA PRO A 24 -21.32 14.67 -13.00
C PRO A 24 -22.55 13.99 -13.61
N ILE A 25 -22.29 13.07 -14.53
CA ILE A 25 -23.30 12.17 -15.12
C ILE A 25 -23.85 11.27 -14.00
N PRO A 26 -25.17 11.25 -13.72
CA PRO A 26 -25.73 10.36 -12.73
C PRO A 26 -25.77 8.91 -13.27
N LEU A 27 -24.99 8.03 -12.66
CA LEU A 27 -25.15 6.57 -12.80
C LEU A 27 -26.44 6.13 -12.10
N LYS A 28 -27.52 5.97 -12.86
CA LYS A 28 -28.68 5.16 -12.44
C LYS A 28 -28.36 3.69 -12.64
N LEU A 29 -28.20 2.95 -11.55
CA LEU A 29 -28.25 1.48 -11.54
C LEU A 29 -29.65 1.07 -11.06
N ASP A 30 -30.51 0.65 -11.99
CA ASP A 30 -31.77 0.01 -11.66
C ASP A 30 -31.56 -1.51 -11.51
N TYR A 31 -32.10 -2.02 -10.40
CA TYR A 31 -32.03 -3.37 -9.89
C TYR A 31 -32.94 -4.37 -10.64
N ASN A 32 -32.63 -5.66 -10.43
CA ASN A 32 -33.49 -6.86 -10.53
C ASN A 32 -33.31 -7.74 -11.78
N ASN A 33 -32.64 -8.87 -11.58
CA ASN A 33 -33.06 -10.14 -12.19
C ASN A 33 -32.89 -11.26 -11.16
N GLU A 34 -34.00 -11.67 -10.56
CA GLU A 34 -34.12 -12.90 -9.77
C GLU A 34 -33.93 -14.12 -10.68
N VAL A 35 -32.93 -14.94 -10.41
CA VAL A 35 -32.76 -16.25 -11.06
C VAL A 35 -33.64 -17.27 -10.32
N LYS A 36 -34.76 -17.64 -10.93
CA LYS A 36 -35.55 -18.82 -10.54
C LYS A 36 -34.98 -20.06 -11.22
N ILE A 37 -34.41 -20.95 -10.42
CA ILE A 37 -33.97 -22.29 -10.83
C ILE A 37 -35.22 -23.17 -10.96
N LYS A 38 -35.39 -23.83 -12.11
CA LYS A 38 -36.24 -25.01 -12.29
C LYS A 38 -35.49 -26.07 -13.08
N ASP A 39 -35.62 -27.30 -12.60
CA ASP A 39 -34.87 -28.49 -12.96
C ASP A 39 -35.14 -29.06 -14.37
N ASN A 40 -34.09 -29.74 -14.87
CA ASN A 40 -34.06 -30.89 -15.77
C ASN A 40 -34.82 -30.87 -17.12
N GLU A 41 -34.07 -30.88 -18.22
CA GLU A 41 -34.12 -31.99 -19.19
C GLU A 41 -32.90 -32.04 -20.14
N LYS A 42 -32.63 -33.25 -20.61
CA LYS A 42 -31.50 -33.83 -21.37
C LYS A 42 -30.82 -32.94 -22.44
N ILE A 43 -29.49 -32.95 -22.46
CA ILE A 43 -28.66 -32.52 -23.60
C ILE A 43 -28.25 -33.76 -24.39
N GLU A 44 -28.82 -33.92 -25.59
CA GLU A 44 -28.30 -34.77 -26.65
C GLU A 44 -27.23 -34.01 -27.46
N LYS A 45 -26.17 -34.74 -27.84
CA LYS A 45 -25.11 -34.27 -28.73
C LYS A 45 -25.63 -34.12 -30.15
N VAL A 46 -25.31 -33.02 -30.83
CA VAL A 46 -25.31 -32.94 -32.28
C VAL A 46 -24.10 -32.11 -32.75
N ASP A 47 -23.19 -32.78 -33.45
CA ASP A 47 -22.15 -32.18 -34.30
C ASP A 47 -22.79 -31.64 -35.58
N ILE A 48 -22.51 -30.40 -35.98
CA ILE A 48 -22.64 -29.96 -37.38
C ILE A 48 -21.49 -29.02 -37.74
N VAL A 49 -20.63 -29.52 -38.62
CA VAL A 49 -19.73 -28.80 -39.52
C VAL A 49 -20.57 -28.31 -40.70
N ASP A 50 -20.47 -27.03 -41.11
CA ASP A 50 -20.46 -26.72 -42.55
C ASP A 50 -19.86 -25.34 -42.86
N GLU A 51 -19.12 -25.32 -43.97
CA GLU A 51 -18.44 -24.19 -44.58
C GLU A 51 -19.36 -23.36 -45.48
N SER A 52 -18.82 -22.21 -45.93
CA SER A 52 -19.19 -21.39 -47.10
C SER A 52 -19.90 -20.06 -46.81
N ILE A 53 -19.25 -18.95 -47.21
CA ILE A 53 -19.67 -18.09 -48.33
C ILE A 53 -18.61 -16.98 -48.54
N GLN A 54 -18.14 -16.90 -49.78
CA GLN A 54 -17.19 -15.93 -50.32
C GLN A 54 -17.83 -14.57 -50.67
N ASN A 55 -16.98 -13.55 -50.67
CA ASN A 55 -16.90 -12.37 -51.55
C ASN A 55 -18.15 -11.50 -51.80
N LYS A 56 -18.07 -10.25 -51.32
CA LYS A 56 -18.57 -9.05 -52.03
C LYS A 56 -17.61 -7.87 -51.83
N ASN A 57 -16.94 -7.48 -52.91
CA ASN A 57 -16.31 -6.18 -53.08
C ASN A 57 -17.38 -5.14 -53.46
N ILE A 58 -17.32 -3.93 -52.89
CA ILE A 58 -17.71 -2.68 -53.56
C ILE A 58 -16.74 -1.56 -53.11
N GLU A 59 -16.15 -0.89 -54.10
CA GLU A 59 -15.18 0.20 -54.06
C GLU A 59 -15.79 1.54 -53.58
N ILE A 60 -14.98 2.38 -52.92
CA ILE A 60 -15.13 3.84 -53.01
C ILE A 60 -13.75 4.47 -53.30
N ILE A 61 -13.80 5.28 -54.35
CA ILE A 61 -12.81 5.99 -55.16
C ILE A 61 -11.84 6.92 -54.40
N ASN A 62 -10.66 7.06 -55.01
CA ASN A 62 -9.45 7.83 -54.73
C ASN A 62 -9.53 9.37 -54.68
N GLU A 63 -8.46 9.92 -54.07
CA GLU A 63 -7.72 11.16 -54.39
C GLU A 63 -8.17 12.52 -53.82
N THR A 64 -7.44 12.96 -52.77
CA THR A 64 -6.58 14.17 -52.86
C THR A 64 -5.37 14.01 -51.94
N GLU A 65 -4.20 14.19 -52.53
CA GLU A 65 -2.86 14.14 -51.94
C GLU A 65 -2.62 15.26 -50.93
N ILE A 66 -2.13 14.90 -49.74
CA ILE A 66 -1.05 15.64 -49.07
C ILE A 66 -0.01 14.59 -48.69
N ILE A 67 0.96 14.42 -49.58
CA ILE A 67 2.21 13.72 -49.33
C ILE A 67 3.05 14.68 -48.49
N ASP A 68 2.99 14.55 -47.18
CA ASP A 68 4.15 14.88 -46.35
C ASP A 68 4.95 13.58 -46.22
N ASP A 69 6.04 13.52 -46.96
CA ASP A 69 7.10 12.53 -46.85
C ASP A 69 7.62 12.49 -45.41
N ILE A 70 6.98 11.73 -44.53
CA ILE A 70 7.68 11.11 -43.42
C ILE A 70 8.33 9.88 -44.03
N SER A 71 9.55 10.09 -44.53
CA SER A 71 10.47 9.00 -44.77
C SER A 71 10.48 8.12 -43.52
N PHE A 72 9.90 6.93 -43.61
CA PHE A 72 10.34 5.79 -42.83
C PHE A 72 11.77 5.52 -43.31
N GLU A 73 12.70 6.38 -42.91
CA GLU A 73 14.09 6.02 -42.87
C GLU A 73 14.12 4.77 -42.01
N ASP A 74 14.51 3.67 -42.66
CA ASP A 74 15.00 2.47 -42.02
C ASP A 74 15.73 2.90 -40.74
N PHE A 75 15.08 2.70 -39.59
CA PHE A 75 15.82 2.57 -38.34
C PHE A 75 16.66 1.33 -38.59
N THR A 76 17.86 1.59 -39.11
CA THR A 76 18.95 0.66 -39.21
C THR A 76 18.88 -0.15 -37.94
N ARG A 77 18.71 -1.46 -38.08
CA ARG A 77 19.01 -2.41 -37.02
C ARG A 77 20.46 -2.14 -36.62
N THR A 78 20.68 -1.17 -35.73
CA THR A 78 21.67 -1.35 -34.69
C THR A 78 21.24 -2.65 -34.05
N THR A 79 21.98 -3.71 -34.35
CA THR A 79 22.00 -4.91 -33.52
C THR A 79 22.51 -4.44 -32.16
N ASN A 80 21.65 -3.74 -31.41
CA ASN A 80 21.85 -3.51 -30.01
C ASN A 80 21.96 -4.91 -29.45
N GLN A 81 23.16 -5.26 -28.98
CA GLN A 81 23.38 -6.56 -28.35
C GLN A 81 22.39 -6.64 -27.20
N ILE A 82 21.42 -7.54 -27.33
CA ILE A 82 20.49 -7.86 -26.26
C ILE A 82 21.34 -8.20 -25.04
N LYS A 83 21.18 -7.42 -23.98
CA LYS A 83 21.97 -7.55 -22.76
C LYS A 83 21.07 -7.79 -21.56
N THR A 84 21.69 -8.29 -20.50
CA THR A 84 21.11 -8.24 -19.17
C THR A 84 21.61 -6.99 -18.47
N VAL A 85 20.68 -6.15 -18.00
CA VAL A 85 20.98 -4.92 -17.27
C VAL A 85 20.70 -5.15 -15.79
N GLU A 86 21.73 -5.00 -14.96
CA GLU A 86 21.61 -5.09 -13.50
C GLU A 86 21.40 -3.70 -12.90
N ILE A 87 20.36 -3.58 -12.05
CA ILE A 87 19.92 -2.32 -11.47
C ILE A 87 19.70 -2.50 -9.97
N PRO A 88 20.09 -1.56 -9.11
CA PRO A 88 19.76 -1.63 -7.69
C PRO A 88 18.24 -1.46 -7.48
N LEU A 89 17.68 -2.17 -6.51
CA LEU A 89 16.27 -2.04 -6.13
C LEU A 89 16.11 -0.80 -5.24
N THR A 90 15.80 0.34 -5.87
CA THR A 90 15.71 1.66 -5.23
C THR A 90 14.28 2.20 -5.20
N SER A 91 14.11 3.43 -4.71
CA SER A 91 12.84 4.17 -4.81
C SER A 91 12.31 4.15 -6.26
N GLY A 92 11.02 3.88 -6.41
CA GLY A 92 10.38 3.73 -7.72
C GLY A 92 10.45 2.31 -8.31
N VAL A 93 11.01 1.33 -7.59
CA VAL A 93 11.01 -0.10 -7.94
C VAL A 93 10.40 -0.88 -6.78
N GLU A 94 9.36 -1.67 -7.03
CA GLU A 94 8.64 -2.37 -5.97
C GLU A 94 8.05 -3.70 -6.44
N THR A 95 8.32 -4.78 -5.71
CA THR A 95 7.75 -6.08 -6.02
C THR A 95 6.32 -6.20 -5.48
N GLY A 96 5.51 -7.08 -6.09
CA GLY A 96 4.18 -7.43 -5.58
C GLY A 96 4.21 -8.06 -4.18
N LEU A 97 5.37 -8.53 -3.70
CA LEU A 97 5.55 -8.98 -2.32
C LEU A 97 5.77 -7.78 -1.37
N GLU A 98 6.57 -6.79 -1.76
CA GLU A 98 6.81 -5.57 -0.97
C GLU A 98 5.54 -4.71 -0.86
N ILE A 99 4.75 -4.64 -1.93
CA ILE A 99 3.49 -3.88 -2.01
C ILE A 99 2.48 -4.29 -0.94
N GLN A 100 2.45 -5.56 -0.54
CA GLN A 100 1.54 -6.05 0.52
C GLN A 100 1.81 -5.37 1.87
N PHE A 101 3.03 -4.89 2.10
CA PHE A 101 3.41 -4.20 3.32
C PHE A 101 3.34 -2.68 3.17
N THR A 102 3.85 -2.14 2.07
CA THR A 102 3.91 -0.69 1.85
C THR A 102 2.52 -0.06 1.65
N SER A 103 1.60 -0.76 0.98
CA SER A 103 0.20 -0.33 0.84
C SER A 103 -0.54 -0.18 2.18
N LEU A 104 -0.06 -0.88 3.22
CA LEU A 104 -0.56 -0.82 4.59
C LEU A 104 0.32 0.06 5.50
N LYS A 105 1.30 0.76 4.94
CA LYS A 105 2.31 1.55 5.66
C LYS A 105 3.06 0.73 6.73
N LEU A 106 3.29 -0.56 6.46
CA LEU A 106 4.04 -1.47 7.33
C LEU A 106 5.51 -1.51 6.90
N LYS A 107 6.32 -0.61 7.46
CA LYS A 107 7.77 -0.61 7.23
C LYS A 107 8.52 -1.24 8.40
N ASP A 108 8.52 -0.56 9.54
CA ASP A 108 9.18 -0.91 10.79
C ASP A 108 8.40 -0.33 11.99
N PHE A 109 8.87 -0.57 13.22
CA PHE A 109 8.28 0.03 14.43
C PHE A 109 8.94 1.39 14.76
N PRO A 110 8.20 2.34 15.37
CA PRO A 110 6.81 2.26 15.81
C PRO A 110 5.81 2.27 14.65
N ILE A 111 4.62 1.68 14.85
CA ILE A 111 3.55 1.69 13.84
C ILE A 111 2.67 2.89 14.13
N ILE A 112 2.69 3.88 13.24
CA ILE A 112 1.89 5.10 13.33
C ILE A 112 0.99 5.18 12.09
N GLU A 113 -0.30 5.43 12.30
CA GLU A 113 -1.26 5.61 11.21
C GLU A 113 -2.28 6.68 11.56
N THR A 114 -2.69 7.43 10.53
CA THR A 114 -3.76 8.42 10.65
C THR A 114 -4.39 8.69 9.30
N ASN A 115 -5.70 8.90 9.30
CA ASN A 115 -6.41 9.51 8.17
C ASN A 115 -6.79 10.98 8.46
N ILE A 116 -6.37 11.53 9.60
CA ILE A 116 -6.48 12.95 9.91
C ILE A 116 -5.39 13.69 9.15
N SER A 117 -5.78 14.66 8.32
CA SER A 117 -4.83 15.46 7.55
C SER A 117 -3.89 16.23 8.49
N PRO A 118 -2.57 16.26 8.23
CA PRO A 118 -1.63 17.06 9.00
C PRO A 118 -1.86 18.58 8.86
N SER A 119 -2.64 19.01 7.86
CA SER A 119 -3.02 20.41 7.68
C SER A 119 -4.14 20.88 8.60
N LEU A 120 -4.78 19.96 9.34
CA LEU A 120 -5.86 20.30 10.27
C LEU A 120 -5.27 20.70 11.63
N GLU A 121 -5.70 21.86 12.12
CA GLU A 121 -5.31 22.36 13.42
C GLU A 121 -6.17 21.73 14.54
N GLN A 122 -5.52 21.19 15.56
CA GLN A 122 -6.17 20.76 16.78
C GLN A 122 -6.49 21.99 17.63
N LEU A 123 -7.78 22.22 17.90
CA LEU A 123 -8.26 23.43 18.57
C LEU A 123 -8.25 23.31 20.09
N GLU A 124 -8.58 22.14 20.63
CA GLU A 124 -8.75 21.94 22.07
C GLU A 124 -8.35 20.53 22.49
N THR A 125 -7.92 20.38 23.75
CA THR A 125 -7.74 19.09 24.42
C THR A 125 -8.47 19.07 25.75
N VAL A 126 -9.38 18.10 25.92
CA VAL A 126 -10.07 17.82 27.18
C VAL A 126 -9.46 16.57 27.80
N ASN A 127 -8.92 16.66 29.01
CA ASN A 127 -8.37 15.50 29.72
C ASN A 127 -9.44 14.89 30.63
N LEU A 128 -9.74 13.60 30.45
CA LEU A 128 -10.80 12.89 31.18
C LEU A 128 -10.25 11.94 32.28
N ASN A 129 -8.96 12.05 32.62
CA ASN A 129 -8.24 11.17 33.55
C ASN A 129 -8.12 9.72 33.05
N THR A 130 -8.06 8.75 33.96
CA THR A 130 -7.93 7.33 33.64
C THR A 130 -9.20 6.56 34.00
N THR A 131 -9.53 5.54 33.20
CA THR A 131 -10.63 4.61 33.46
C THR A 131 -10.31 3.22 32.90
N ASN A 132 -11.18 2.26 33.16
CA ASN A 132 -11.15 0.98 32.47
C ASN A 132 -12.00 1.09 31.20
N VAL A 133 -11.51 0.51 30.11
CA VAL A 133 -12.17 0.52 28.81
C VAL A 133 -12.44 -0.91 28.40
N SER A 134 -13.72 -1.27 28.26
CA SER A 134 -14.12 -2.58 27.73
C SER A 134 -14.22 -2.50 26.22
N ILE A 135 -13.78 -3.54 25.52
CA ILE A 135 -13.86 -3.72 24.07
C ILE A 135 -14.41 -5.12 23.85
N GLY A 136 -15.73 -5.21 23.61
CA GLY A 136 -16.45 -6.48 23.66
C GLY A 136 -16.29 -7.19 25.01
N ASP A 137 -15.71 -8.38 24.99
CA ASP A 137 -15.44 -9.21 26.18
C ASP A 137 -14.10 -8.89 26.89
N PHE A 138 -13.28 -8.03 26.30
CA PHE A 138 -11.95 -7.71 26.79
C PHE A 138 -11.92 -6.38 27.55
N VAL A 139 -11.07 -6.26 28.57
CA VAL A 139 -10.95 -5.04 29.38
C VAL A 139 -9.51 -4.54 29.42
N LEU A 140 -9.32 -3.29 28.99
CA LEU A 140 -8.10 -2.52 29.20
C LEU A 140 -8.19 -1.77 30.53
N TYR A 141 -7.21 -1.96 31.41
CA TYR A 141 -7.18 -1.34 32.72
C TYR A 141 -6.35 -0.06 32.75
N ASN A 142 -6.80 0.93 33.52
CA ASN A 142 -6.08 2.18 33.77
C ASN A 142 -5.61 2.89 32.48
N VAL A 143 -6.54 3.05 31.55
CA VAL A 143 -6.35 3.72 30.26
C VAL A 143 -6.50 5.22 30.45
N GLY A 144 -5.53 6.00 30.00
CA GLY A 144 -5.65 7.46 29.95
C GLY A 144 -6.58 7.88 28.83
N VAL A 145 -7.54 8.77 29.13
CA VAL A 145 -8.57 9.20 28.18
C VAL A 145 -8.49 10.70 27.95
N LYS A 146 -8.48 11.10 26.68
CA LYS A 146 -8.49 12.50 26.26
C LYS A 146 -9.42 12.69 25.07
N ILE A 147 -9.98 13.87 24.90
CA ILE A 147 -10.70 14.26 23.69
C ILE A 147 -9.94 15.39 23.02
N PHE A 148 -9.67 15.25 21.73
CA PHE A 148 -9.11 16.28 20.88
C PHE A 148 -10.21 16.85 19.98
N SER A 149 -10.40 18.16 20.02
CA SER A 149 -11.36 18.85 19.16
C SER A 149 -10.67 19.44 17.93
N TYR A 150 -11.25 19.19 16.76
CA TYR A 150 -10.94 19.86 15.51
C TYR A 150 -12.14 20.70 15.06
N ALA A 151 -11.96 21.55 14.06
CA ALA A 151 -13.02 22.44 13.58
C ALA A 151 -14.33 21.74 13.19
N LYS A 152 -14.26 20.49 12.72
CA LYS A 152 -15.42 19.75 12.18
C LYS A 152 -15.75 18.44 12.90
N PHE A 153 -14.88 17.95 13.77
CA PHE A 153 -15.04 16.65 14.43
C PHE A 153 -14.23 16.62 15.72
N LYS A 154 -14.49 15.62 16.56
CA LYS A 154 -13.71 15.34 17.77
C LYS A 154 -13.22 13.91 17.70
N VAL A 155 -12.07 13.63 18.30
CA VAL A 155 -11.59 12.25 18.48
C VAL A 155 -11.34 12.00 19.97
N ILE A 156 -11.70 10.81 20.45
CA ILE A 156 -11.37 10.36 21.80
C ILE A 156 -10.16 9.43 21.74
N GLU A 157 -9.09 9.78 22.44
CA GLU A 157 -7.88 8.99 22.61
C GLU A 157 -7.98 8.09 23.84
N PHE A 158 -7.68 6.80 23.63
CA PHE A 158 -7.38 5.81 24.64
C PHE A 158 -5.88 5.51 24.61
N LYS A 159 -5.16 5.90 25.68
CA LYS A 159 -3.72 5.73 25.79
C LYS A 159 -3.35 4.74 26.89
N THR A 160 -2.54 3.76 26.53
CA THR A 160 -1.89 2.82 27.45
C THR A 160 -0.38 3.10 27.51
N ARG A 161 0.36 2.23 28.20
CA ARG A 161 1.83 2.28 28.21
C ARG A 161 2.47 1.76 26.91
N GLU A 162 1.71 1.05 26.08
CA GLU A 162 2.24 0.29 24.94
C GLU A 162 1.68 0.78 23.60
N PHE A 163 0.53 1.46 23.62
CA PHE A 163 -0.10 2.05 22.44
C PHE A 163 -1.02 3.20 22.80
N LYS A 164 -1.46 3.94 21.78
CA LYS A 164 -2.62 4.83 21.84
C LYS A 164 -3.47 4.68 20.59
N ILE A 165 -4.77 4.86 20.73
CA ILE A 165 -5.74 4.87 19.63
C ILE A 165 -6.73 6.00 19.87
N ALA A 166 -7.00 6.78 18.84
CA ALA A 166 -7.99 7.85 18.86
C ALA A 166 -9.03 7.62 17.76
N LEU A 167 -10.30 7.75 18.12
CA LEU A 167 -11.44 7.45 17.23
C LEU A 167 -12.41 8.62 17.20
N SER A 168 -12.96 8.93 16.02
CA SER A 168 -13.92 10.02 15.84
C SER A 168 -15.20 9.78 16.64
N VAL A 169 -15.61 10.78 17.43
CA VAL A 169 -16.79 10.70 18.29
C VAL A 169 -17.58 12.00 18.33
N GLY A 170 -18.89 11.86 18.52
CA GLY A 170 -19.84 12.93 18.79
C GLY A 170 -20.49 12.70 20.15
N LEU A 171 -20.92 13.80 20.78
CA LEU A 171 -21.69 13.75 22.03
C LEU A 171 -23.18 13.74 21.69
N TYR A 172 -23.89 12.71 22.15
CA TYR A 172 -25.31 12.54 21.95
C TYR A 172 -26.09 12.76 23.25
N GLU A 173 -27.41 12.62 23.18
CA GLU A 173 -28.29 12.66 24.36
C GLU A 173 -27.78 11.72 25.46
N ASP A 174 -28.05 12.08 26.73
CA ASP A 174 -27.60 11.36 27.93
C ASP A 174 -26.09 11.34 28.19
N ASN A 175 -25.32 12.28 27.63
CA ASN A 175 -23.85 12.34 27.75
C ASN A 175 -23.15 11.06 27.26
N ILE A 176 -23.67 10.46 26.19
CA ILE A 176 -23.10 9.26 25.58
C ILE A 176 -22.27 9.67 24.36
N LEU A 177 -21.00 9.28 24.34
CA LEU A 177 -20.12 9.38 23.19
C LEU A 177 -20.31 8.18 22.28
N ARG A 178 -20.63 8.45 21.02
CA ARG A 178 -20.73 7.44 19.96
C ARG A 178 -19.88 7.87 18.77
N LYS A 179 -19.60 6.93 17.86
CA LYS A 179 -18.87 7.22 16.62
C LYS A 179 -19.53 8.37 15.86
N ASP A 180 -18.72 9.29 15.36
CA ASP A 180 -19.16 10.39 14.51
C ASP A 180 -18.12 10.65 13.42
N GLY A 181 -18.29 10.01 12.26
CA GLY A 181 -17.30 9.97 11.18
C GLY A 181 -16.29 8.83 11.29
N ASP A 182 -15.32 8.82 10.39
CA ASP A 182 -14.33 7.73 10.21
C ASP A 182 -12.90 8.16 10.51
N TYR A 183 -12.70 9.31 11.17
CA TYR A 183 -11.37 9.76 11.54
C TYR A 183 -10.78 8.90 12.64
N PHE A 184 -9.51 8.54 12.49
CA PHE A 184 -8.76 7.81 13.50
C PHE A 184 -7.28 8.15 13.44
N TYR A 185 -6.62 7.90 14.56
CA TYR A 185 -5.18 7.92 14.72
C TYR A 185 -4.78 6.77 15.64
N TYR A 186 -3.66 6.11 15.38
CA TYR A 186 -3.08 5.22 16.38
C TYR A 186 -1.56 5.18 16.30
N GLU A 187 -0.97 4.78 17.42
CA GLU A 187 0.45 4.49 17.53
C GLU A 187 0.65 3.24 18.40
N ILE A 188 1.36 2.24 17.86
CA ILE A 188 1.97 1.18 18.66
C ILE A 188 3.41 1.58 18.92
N PHE A 189 3.77 1.74 20.19
CA PHE A 189 5.10 2.20 20.57
C PHE A 189 6.17 1.16 20.20
N SER A 190 7.41 1.61 20.11
CA SER A 190 8.57 0.70 20.02
C SER A 190 8.79 -0.03 21.35
N LYS A 191 9.61 -1.10 21.33
CA LYS A 191 10.01 -1.85 22.53
C LYS A 191 8.87 -2.54 23.29
N VAL A 192 7.82 -2.92 22.56
CA VAL A 192 6.70 -3.73 23.08
C VAL A 192 7.05 -5.21 23.00
N LYS A 193 6.89 -5.94 24.12
CA LYS A 193 7.13 -7.40 24.15
C LYS A 193 6.25 -8.13 23.13
N ASN A 194 6.75 -9.18 22.49
CA ASN A 194 5.97 -9.93 21.49
C ASN A 194 4.60 -10.40 22.01
N SER A 195 4.51 -10.93 23.22
CA SER A 195 3.23 -11.36 23.81
C SER A 195 2.24 -10.21 24.02
N ARG A 196 2.75 -9.03 24.39
CA ARG A 196 1.95 -7.80 24.52
C ARG A 196 1.52 -7.30 23.16
N LEU A 197 2.42 -7.31 22.17
CA LEU A 197 2.11 -6.90 20.80
C LEU A 197 1.02 -7.77 20.17
N LEU A 198 1.02 -9.09 20.42
CA LEU A 198 -0.08 -9.97 20.02
C LEU A 198 -1.41 -9.58 20.67
N SER A 199 -1.40 -9.26 21.97
CA SER A 199 -2.59 -8.79 22.69
C SER A 199 -3.10 -7.45 22.14
N ILE A 200 -2.20 -6.56 21.74
CA ILE A 200 -2.53 -5.28 21.09
C ILE A 200 -3.15 -5.54 19.71
N CYS A 201 -2.59 -6.45 18.91
CA CYS A 201 -3.18 -6.80 17.61
C CYS A 201 -4.60 -7.35 17.78
N ASP A 202 -4.84 -8.21 18.77
CA ASP A 202 -6.19 -8.69 19.09
C ASP A 202 -7.13 -7.54 19.48
N THR A 203 -6.69 -6.67 20.38
CA THR A 203 -7.44 -5.48 20.79
C THR A 203 -7.83 -4.60 19.59
N PHE A 204 -6.88 -4.31 18.71
CA PHE A 204 -7.12 -3.46 17.54
C PHE A 204 -8.01 -4.15 16.49
N LYS A 205 -7.88 -5.47 16.32
CA LYS A 205 -8.81 -6.25 15.49
C LYS A 205 -10.23 -6.14 16.03
N LYS A 206 -10.46 -6.27 17.34
CA LYS A 206 -11.79 -6.10 17.97
C LYS A 206 -12.36 -4.70 17.77
N VAL A 207 -11.52 -3.67 17.94
CA VAL A 207 -11.93 -2.29 17.63
C VAL A 207 -12.37 -2.18 16.18
N PHE A 208 -11.52 -2.59 15.23
CA PHE A 208 -11.75 -2.42 13.79
C PHE A 208 -12.71 -3.44 13.16
N SER A 209 -13.12 -4.47 13.89
CA SER A 209 -14.27 -5.32 13.51
C SER A 209 -15.60 -4.72 13.95
N GLY A 210 -15.58 -3.63 14.72
CA GLY A 210 -16.78 -2.94 15.18
C GLY A 210 -17.32 -3.42 16.52
N GLU A 211 -16.53 -4.12 17.34
CA GLU A 211 -16.96 -4.44 18.72
C GLU A 211 -17.14 -3.16 19.54
N THR A 212 -18.14 -3.18 20.44
CA THR A 212 -18.46 -2.02 21.26
C THR A 212 -17.32 -1.72 22.23
N ILE A 213 -16.78 -0.51 22.11
CA ILE A 213 -15.87 0.10 23.07
C ILE A 213 -16.72 0.87 24.08
N SER A 214 -16.68 0.44 25.34
CA SER A 214 -17.45 1.06 26.42
C SER A 214 -16.59 1.47 27.60
N PHE A 215 -16.89 2.64 28.15
CA PHE A 215 -16.27 3.15 29.37
C PHE A 215 -17.21 4.12 30.07
N GLU A 216 -16.94 4.41 31.33
CA GLU A 216 -17.66 5.43 32.10
C GLU A 216 -16.66 6.27 32.88
N ILE A 217 -16.83 7.59 32.81
CA ILE A 217 -16.05 8.59 33.56
C ILE A 217 -17.03 9.65 34.04
N ASN A 218 -17.28 9.68 35.35
CA ASN A 218 -18.31 10.54 35.95
C ASN A 218 -19.67 10.30 35.25
N ASN A 219 -20.26 11.33 34.65
CA ASN A 219 -21.54 11.24 33.92
C ASN A 219 -21.36 10.99 32.41
N LEU A 220 -20.12 10.86 31.93
CA LEU A 220 -19.82 10.64 30.52
C LEU A 220 -19.66 9.14 30.26
N LYS A 221 -20.42 8.62 29.29
CA LYS A 221 -20.35 7.22 28.86
C LYS A 221 -19.84 7.13 27.44
N GLY A 222 -19.08 6.07 27.13
CA GLY A 222 -18.70 5.74 25.77
C GLY A 222 -19.45 4.50 25.30
N GLU A 223 -20.00 4.55 24.09
CA GLU A 223 -20.55 3.43 23.35
C GLU A 223 -20.13 3.58 21.88
N ILE A 224 -18.89 3.19 21.59
CA ILE A 224 -18.25 3.47 20.30
C ILE A 224 -18.11 2.17 19.52
N LEU A 225 -18.70 2.09 18.33
CA LEU A 225 -18.52 0.99 17.38
C LEU A 225 -17.79 1.55 16.16
N PHE A 226 -16.62 1.02 15.82
CA PHE A 226 -15.74 1.60 14.79
C PHE A 226 -15.20 0.55 13.81
N GLU A 227 -15.95 0.19 12.77
CA GLU A 227 -15.49 -0.78 11.76
C GLU A 227 -14.50 -0.16 10.75
N ASN A 228 -13.38 -0.86 10.51
CA ASN A 228 -12.49 -0.58 9.37
C ASN A 228 -11.77 -1.86 8.92
N ARG A 229 -12.25 -2.46 7.83
CA ARG A 229 -11.73 -3.75 7.32
C ARG A 229 -10.26 -3.70 6.88
N ILE A 230 -9.79 -2.57 6.37
CA ILE A 230 -8.40 -2.39 5.95
C ILE A 230 -7.50 -2.41 7.19
N GLN A 231 -7.88 -1.70 8.25
CA GLN A 231 -7.14 -1.71 9.51
C GLN A 231 -7.20 -3.08 10.18
N TYR A 232 -8.36 -3.74 10.20
CA TYR A 232 -8.49 -5.12 10.69
C TYR A 232 -7.46 -6.05 10.00
N HIS A 233 -7.43 -6.03 8.66
CA HIS A 233 -6.50 -6.84 7.88
C HIS A 233 -5.03 -6.51 8.17
N LYS A 234 -4.70 -5.21 8.33
CA LYS A 234 -3.36 -4.75 8.72
C LYS A 234 -2.92 -5.39 10.04
N PHE A 235 -3.78 -5.47 11.05
CA PHE A 235 -3.45 -6.12 12.32
C PHE A 235 -3.32 -7.64 12.22
N THR A 236 -4.03 -8.30 11.29
CA THR A 236 -3.77 -9.71 10.96
C THR A 236 -2.36 -9.91 10.40
N ILE A 237 -1.89 -9.00 9.52
CA ILE A 237 -0.53 -9.07 8.97
C ILE A 237 0.52 -8.81 10.06
N ILE A 238 0.30 -7.84 10.94
CA ILE A 238 1.22 -7.55 12.05
C ILE A 238 1.32 -8.76 12.99
N GLU A 239 0.19 -9.37 13.37
CA GLU A 239 0.15 -10.58 14.19
C GLU A 239 0.94 -11.73 13.56
N ASN A 240 0.72 -11.99 12.27
CA ASN A 240 1.46 -13.01 11.53
C ASN A 240 2.96 -12.71 11.50
N ALA A 241 3.37 -11.45 11.32
CA ALA A 241 4.76 -11.05 11.34
C ALA A 241 5.42 -11.30 12.72
N VAL A 242 4.70 -11.09 13.83
CA VAL A 242 5.22 -11.42 15.17
C VAL A 242 5.47 -12.91 15.32
N ASN A 243 4.56 -13.76 14.84
CA ASN A 243 4.71 -15.21 14.87
C ASN A 243 5.91 -15.66 14.00
N ILE A 244 6.01 -15.12 12.78
CA ILE A 244 7.16 -15.35 11.89
C ILE A 244 8.47 -14.96 12.59
N PHE A 245 8.52 -13.79 13.24
CA PHE A 245 9.72 -13.35 13.96
C PHE A 245 10.12 -14.33 15.07
N GLN A 246 9.15 -14.82 15.83
CA GLN A 246 9.41 -15.80 16.88
C GLN A 246 9.97 -17.12 16.30
N ASP A 247 9.50 -17.55 15.16
CA ASP A 247 9.97 -18.79 14.54
C ASP A 247 11.34 -18.62 13.85
N VAL A 248 11.57 -17.49 13.17
CA VAL A 248 12.88 -17.11 12.62
C VAL A 248 13.94 -17.06 13.72
N THR A 249 13.64 -16.42 14.86
CA THR A 249 14.59 -16.32 15.98
C THR A 249 14.89 -17.68 16.61
N LYS A 250 13.90 -18.58 16.71
CA LYS A 250 14.13 -19.98 17.14
C LYS A 250 15.02 -20.74 16.15
N LYS A 251 14.70 -20.72 14.84
CA LYS A 251 15.46 -21.41 13.78
C LYS A 251 16.92 -20.96 13.74
N LEU A 252 17.14 -19.66 13.90
CA LEU A 252 18.48 -19.05 13.91
C LEU A 252 19.17 -19.09 15.29
N LYS A 253 18.53 -19.66 16.32
CA LYS A 253 19.04 -19.73 17.70
C LYS A 253 19.45 -18.35 18.25
N ILE A 254 18.70 -17.31 17.89
CA ILE A 254 18.97 -15.92 18.30
C ILE A 254 18.51 -15.73 19.74
N THR A 255 19.46 -15.42 20.64
CA THR A 255 19.19 -15.21 22.07
C THR A 255 19.13 -13.72 22.45
N LYS A 256 19.67 -12.84 21.60
CA LYS A 256 19.72 -11.38 21.78
C LYS A 256 18.79 -10.75 20.73
N ASN A 257 17.92 -9.82 21.15
CA ASN A 257 16.79 -9.24 20.39
C ASN A 257 15.51 -10.09 20.52
N LYS A 258 14.89 -10.03 21.70
CA LYS A 258 13.74 -10.88 22.07
C LYS A 258 12.43 -10.45 21.42
N ASN A 259 12.32 -9.19 21.01
CA ASN A 259 11.07 -8.58 20.56
C ASN A 259 11.23 -8.00 19.16
N PHE A 260 10.22 -8.22 18.31
CA PHE A 260 10.25 -7.74 16.93
C PHE A 260 10.27 -6.20 16.86
N SER A 261 9.48 -5.56 17.74
CA SER A 261 9.35 -4.09 17.86
C SER A 261 10.59 -3.37 18.40
N GLU A 262 11.66 -4.11 18.72
CA GLU A 262 12.98 -3.57 19.11
C GLU A 262 14.01 -3.63 17.99
N THR A 263 13.65 -4.22 16.84
CA THR A 263 14.57 -4.42 15.71
C THR A 263 14.37 -3.37 14.63
N THR A 264 15.38 -3.18 13.80
CA THR A 264 15.30 -2.37 12.57
C THR A 264 14.94 -3.22 11.34
N ILE A 265 14.63 -4.50 11.52
CA ILE A 265 14.18 -5.36 10.42
C ILE A 265 12.80 -4.91 9.98
N THR A 266 12.64 -4.67 8.68
CA THR A 266 11.35 -4.31 8.11
C THR A 266 10.42 -5.53 8.01
N PHE A 267 9.11 -5.30 7.97
CA PHE A 267 8.12 -6.37 7.76
C PHE A 267 8.41 -7.17 6.49
N TYR A 268 8.72 -6.48 5.38
CA TYR A 268 9.09 -7.12 4.12
C TYR A 268 10.36 -7.98 4.24
N THR A 269 11.41 -7.44 4.88
CA THR A 269 12.67 -8.19 5.08
C THR A 269 12.45 -9.43 5.94
N LEU A 270 11.63 -9.33 6.99
CA LEU A 270 11.30 -10.47 7.83
C LEU A 270 10.56 -11.56 7.04
N TYR A 271 9.60 -11.16 6.20
CA TYR A 271 8.89 -12.09 5.32
C TYR A 271 9.84 -12.82 4.37
N LEU A 272 10.72 -12.11 3.68
CA LEU A 272 11.71 -12.73 2.79
C LEU A 272 12.68 -13.66 3.54
N LEU A 273 13.10 -13.25 4.75
CA LEU A 273 13.97 -14.09 5.59
C LEU A 273 13.28 -15.40 5.96
N ASP A 274 11.99 -15.38 6.30
CA ASP A 274 11.24 -16.60 6.57
C ASP A 274 11.12 -17.51 5.34
N GLN A 275 10.84 -16.94 4.15
CA GLN A 275 10.84 -17.70 2.90
C GLN A 275 12.18 -18.40 2.67
N LEU A 276 13.29 -17.67 2.80
CA LEU A 276 14.63 -18.21 2.66
C LEU A 276 14.89 -19.36 3.65
N LEU A 277 14.51 -19.20 4.92
CA LEU A 277 14.74 -20.22 5.96
C LEU A 277 13.86 -21.46 5.81
N ASN A 278 12.73 -21.35 5.11
CA ASN A 278 11.85 -22.47 4.77
C ASN A 278 12.21 -23.13 3.43
N GLY A 279 13.30 -22.71 2.78
CA GLY A 279 13.75 -23.28 1.51
C GLY A 279 13.04 -22.72 0.27
N ASN A 280 12.17 -21.73 0.44
CA ASN A 280 11.51 -21.02 -0.67
C ASN A 280 12.46 -19.95 -1.23
N THR A 281 13.50 -20.39 -1.94
CA THR A 281 14.54 -19.50 -2.48
C THR A 281 14.21 -18.91 -3.84
N LYS A 282 13.19 -19.43 -4.53
CA LYS A 282 12.68 -18.90 -5.80
C LYS A 282 11.18 -18.65 -5.71
N ILE A 283 10.75 -17.41 -5.94
CA ILE A 283 9.36 -16.99 -5.77
C ILE A 283 8.89 -16.32 -7.06
N ASN A 284 7.76 -16.75 -7.61
CA ASN A 284 7.12 -16.05 -8.72
C ASN A 284 6.29 -14.89 -8.18
N SER A 285 6.45 -13.72 -8.77
CA SER A 285 5.71 -12.52 -8.40
C SER A 285 5.57 -11.60 -9.62
N TRP A 286 5.25 -10.34 -9.37
CA TRP A 286 5.28 -9.25 -10.33
C TRP A 286 6.03 -8.05 -9.76
N ILE A 287 6.37 -7.08 -10.61
CA ILE A 287 7.08 -5.86 -10.22
C ILE A 287 6.44 -4.63 -10.87
N ASN A 288 6.44 -3.52 -10.14
CA ASN A 288 6.25 -2.19 -10.70
C ASN A 288 7.59 -1.46 -10.67
N PHE A 289 7.95 -0.78 -11.75
CA PHE A 289 9.09 0.13 -11.71
C PHE A 289 8.91 1.32 -12.65
N GLY A 290 9.49 2.45 -12.28
CA GLY A 290 9.62 3.62 -13.14
C GLY A 290 10.98 4.24 -12.92
N ILE A 291 11.90 4.00 -13.86
CA ILE A 291 13.30 4.45 -13.77
C ILE A 291 13.66 5.33 -14.95
N ASP A 292 14.53 6.31 -14.71
CA ASP A 292 15.16 7.04 -15.80
C ASP A 292 16.12 6.09 -16.54
N ASN A 293 16.13 6.16 -17.87
CA ASN A 293 16.89 5.23 -18.70
C ASN A 293 18.37 5.63 -18.81
N SER A 294 19.04 5.80 -17.66
CA SER A 294 20.49 6.05 -17.59
C SER A 294 21.34 4.80 -17.88
N TYR A 295 20.72 3.62 -17.89
CA TYR A 295 21.36 2.33 -18.14
C TYR A 295 21.38 1.92 -19.62
N ASN A 296 20.89 2.79 -20.51
CA ASN A 296 20.77 2.52 -21.95
C ASN A 296 20.03 1.20 -22.22
N ILE A 297 18.85 1.05 -21.60
CA ILE A 297 17.93 -0.08 -21.76
C ILE A 297 17.21 0.07 -23.09
N ASN A 298 17.18 -1.00 -23.86
CA ASN A 298 16.51 -1.08 -25.15
C ASN A 298 15.43 -2.17 -25.14
N ILE A 299 14.55 -2.11 -26.13
CA ILE A 299 13.61 -3.21 -26.41
C ILE A 299 14.41 -4.50 -26.65
N GLY A 300 14.00 -5.58 -26.01
CA GLY A 300 14.68 -6.88 -26.05
C GLY A 300 15.65 -7.12 -24.89
N ASP A 301 16.07 -6.09 -24.15
CA ASP A 301 16.96 -6.27 -22.99
C ASP A 301 16.24 -6.98 -21.83
N SER A 302 16.99 -7.77 -21.07
CA SER A 302 16.52 -8.35 -19.80
C SER A 302 16.94 -7.44 -18.63
N ILE A 303 16.06 -7.25 -17.65
CA ILE A 303 16.38 -6.45 -16.45
C ILE A 303 16.43 -7.37 -15.24
N VAL A 304 17.45 -7.14 -14.41
CA VAL A 304 17.65 -7.78 -13.12
C VAL A 304 17.79 -6.71 -12.06
N PHE A 305 16.91 -6.70 -11.08
CA PHE A 305 17.03 -5.84 -9.91
C PHE A 305 17.69 -6.58 -8.76
N SER A 306 18.47 -5.91 -7.92
CA SER A 306 19.01 -6.54 -6.71
C SER A 306 19.03 -5.62 -5.49
N LYS A 307 18.83 -6.22 -4.31
CA LYS A 307 18.83 -5.54 -3.01
C LYS A 307 19.52 -6.40 -1.97
N VAL A 308 20.35 -5.77 -1.15
CA VAL A 308 20.89 -6.40 0.07
C VAL A 308 20.12 -5.88 1.27
N HIS A 309 19.42 -6.78 1.96
CA HIS A 309 18.72 -6.51 3.19
C HIS A 309 19.65 -6.78 4.38
N ASN A 310 20.00 -5.72 5.10
CA ASN A 310 20.81 -5.85 6.31
C ASN A 310 19.97 -6.49 7.44
N LEU A 311 20.36 -7.69 7.85
CA LEU A 311 19.71 -8.39 8.95
C LEU A 311 20.33 -7.93 10.26
N SER A 312 19.77 -6.87 10.84
CA SER A 312 20.23 -6.25 12.10
C SER A 312 19.88 -7.08 13.36
N LEU A 313 19.86 -8.41 13.26
CA LEU A 313 19.72 -9.29 14.43
C LEU A 313 21.11 -9.66 14.97
N LYS A 314 21.25 -9.62 16.30
CA LYS A 314 22.50 -10.02 16.95
C LYS A 314 22.65 -11.54 16.87
N GLY A 315 23.81 -12.01 16.43
CA GLY A 315 24.13 -13.45 16.34
C GLY A 315 24.00 -14.05 14.94
N ILE A 316 23.65 -13.25 13.93
CA ILE A 316 23.72 -13.66 12.52
C ILE A 316 24.85 -12.97 11.78
N ASN A 317 25.60 -13.75 11.01
CA ASN A 317 26.78 -13.38 10.24
C ASN A 317 26.51 -13.25 8.72
N PHE A 318 25.24 -13.24 8.31
CA PHE A 318 24.85 -13.09 6.91
C PHE A 318 23.80 -11.98 6.72
N ASN A 319 23.78 -11.39 5.55
CA ASN A 319 22.68 -10.57 5.04
C ASN A 319 21.85 -11.37 4.04
N LEU A 320 20.62 -10.91 3.79
CA LEU A 320 19.74 -11.49 2.78
C LEU A 320 19.92 -10.68 1.49
N LYS A 321 20.24 -11.35 0.37
CA LYS A 321 20.19 -10.74 -0.95
C LYS A 321 18.94 -11.20 -1.70
N GLU A 322 18.22 -10.23 -2.22
CA GLU A 322 17.07 -10.37 -3.10
C GLU A 322 17.53 -10.03 -4.52
N THR A 323 17.26 -10.93 -5.47
CA THR A 323 17.49 -10.70 -6.90
C THR A 323 16.20 -10.91 -7.66
N VAL A 324 15.72 -9.90 -8.39
CA VAL A 324 14.43 -9.92 -9.09
C VAL A 324 14.69 -9.88 -10.59
N ARG A 325 14.38 -10.97 -11.30
CA ARG A 325 14.60 -11.09 -12.75
C ARG A 325 13.28 -10.97 -13.50
N LEU A 326 13.20 -10.12 -14.52
CA LEU A 326 12.06 -10.13 -15.43
C LEU A 326 11.98 -11.47 -16.15
N LYS A 327 10.77 -12.03 -16.28
CA LYS A 327 10.57 -13.25 -17.07
C LYS A 327 10.57 -12.99 -18.58
N GLU A 328 10.13 -11.79 -18.96
CA GLU A 328 10.06 -11.34 -20.33
C GLU A 328 10.93 -10.10 -20.50
N PRO A 329 11.62 -9.96 -21.65
CA PRO A 329 12.45 -8.80 -21.92
C PRO A 329 11.62 -7.52 -22.02
N VAL A 330 12.30 -6.38 -22.02
CA VAL A 330 11.70 -5.06 -22.19
C VAL A 330 11.01 -4.98 -23.55
N THR A 331 9.77 -4.50 -23.56
CA THR A 331 8.95 -4.32 -24.77
C THR A 331 8.80 -2.84 -25.11
N ALA A 332 8.31 -2.53 -26.31
CA ALA A 332 8.03 -1.15 -26.74
C ALA A 332 7.02 -0.44 -25.80
N MET A 333 6.14 -1.19 -25.13
CA MET A 333 5.17 -0.61 -24.20
C MET A 333 5.82 -0.01 -22.95
N GLU A 334 7.02 -0.47 -22.59
CA GLU A 334 7.69 -0.08 -21.35
C GLU A 334 8.70 1.05 -21.56
N LEU A 335 9.09 1.30 -22.80
CA LEU A 335 10.09 2.31 -23.16
C LEU A 335 9.40 3.62 -23.55
N GLU A 336 9.41 4.60 -22.64
CA GLU A 336 8.92 5.94 -22.91
C GLU A 336 9.98 6.78 -23.63
N HIS A 337 10.01 6.70 -24.96
CA HIS A 337 11.02 7.39 -25.79
C HIS A 337 11.11 8.91 -25.53
N VAL A 338 9.97 9.59 -25.33
CA VAL A 338 9.95 11.06 -25.16
C VAL A 338 10.58 11.50 -23.85
N LYS A 339 10.45 10.70 -22.78
CA LYS A 339 10.96 11.05 -21.44
C LYS A 339 12.27 10.33 -21.10
N ASN A 340 12.77 9.49 -22.01
CA ASN A 340 13.88 8.57 -21.77
C ASN A 340 13.72 7.81 -20.44
N ARG A 341 12.55 7.19 -20.24
CA ARG A 341 12.19 6.44 -19.04
C ARG A 341 11.79 5.01 -19.41
N VAL A 342 12.03 4.09 -18.47
CA VAL A 342 11.47 2.74 -18.54
C VAL A 342 10.47 2.58 -17.42
N THR A 343 9.20 2.42 -17.79
CA THR A 343 8.10 2.29 -16.84
C THR A 343 7.38 0.98 -17.09
N CYS A 344 7.09 0.25 -16.02
CA CYS A 344 6.31 -0.97 -16.09
C CYS A 344 5.43 -1.16 -14.88
N TYR A 345 4.26 -1.76 -15.12
CA TYR A 345 3.29 -2.11 -14.10
C TYR A 345 2.97 -3.60 -14.20
N LYS A 346 3.07 -4.29 -13.06
CA LYS A 346 2.73 -5.71 -12.90
C LYS A 346 3.46 -6.65 -13.86
N LYS A 347 4.72 -6.36 -14.23
CA LYS A 347 5.51 -7.30 -15.05
C LYS A 347 5.87 -8.54 -14.27
N THR A 348 5.74 -9.71 -14.88
CA THR A 348 6.04 -10.97 -14.20
C THR A 348 7.54 -11.11 -13.93
N VAL A 349 7.88 -11.53 -12.72
CA VAL A 349 9.27 -11.72 -12.27
C VAL A 349 9.48 -13.04 -11.54
N THR A 350 10.75 -13.44 -11.46
CA THR A 350 11.22 -14.44 -10.50
C THR A 350 12.15 -13.75 -9.51
N ILE A 351 11.83 -13.90 -8.22
CA ILE A 351 12.61 -13.41 -7.10
C ILE A 351 13.46 -14.57 -6.58
N GLU A 352 14.77 -14.37 -6.51
CA GLU A 352 15.74 -15.31 -5.96
C GLU A 352 16.32 -14.76 -4.65
N LEU A 353 16.33 -15.59 -3.62
CA LEU A 353 16.81 -15.25 -2.28
C LEU A 353 18.07 -16.02 -1.94
N GLU A 354 19.09 -15.33 -1.47
CA GLU A 354 20.36 -15.93 -1.07
C GLU A 354 20.92 -15.35 0.23
N LYS A 355 21.71 -16.15 0.94
CA LYS A 355 22.53 -15.69 2.06
C LYS A 355 23.84 -15.16 1.50
N ILE A 356 24.21 -13.95 1.90
CA ILE A 356 25.53 -13.39 1.60
C ILE A 356 26.25 -13.08 2.89
N GLU A 357 27.57 -13.27 2.92
CA GLU A 357 28.39 -12.93 4.08
C GLU A 357 28.34 -11.42 4.37
N LYS A 358 28.46 -11.05 5.66
CA LYS A 358 28.35 -9.67 6.13
C LYS A 358 29.61 -8.83 5.91
#